data_AF-A5GFG7-F1
#
_entry.id   AF-A5GFG7-F1
#
_cell.length_a   1.000
_cell.length_b   1.000
_cell.length_c   1.000
_cell.angle_alpha   90.00
_cell.angle_beta   90.00
_cell.angle_gamma   90.00
#
_symmetry.space_group_name_H-M   'P 1'
#
loop_
_entity.id
_entity.type
_entity.pdbx_description
1 polymer ?
#
loop_
_entity_poly.entity_id
_entity_poly.type
_entity_poly.pdbx_seq_one_letter_code
_entity_poly.pdbx_strand_id
1 'polypeptide(L)'
;MKNKIAKSVVMMVLAVFLLPLTVQSEFYQYQDENGTVNFTDDPAKIPKKFKKKKKIRDDDMSDPESKEMRVKINGNQVLVPVTVSYRGKEVKATFLLDTGATTCTISPGLAQRLNINPRDTDVSMAQVVGGAVHAVGHVKLDYVLVGPNRKYEIDASVISSGKNNDGLLGMNFLRELRYHIDFNSHTIRWGD
;
A
#
# COMPACT_ATOMS: atom_id res chain seq x y z
N MET A 1 46.68 -11.57 43.43
CA MET A 1 45.32 -11.02 43.18
C MET A 1 45.32 -9.72 42.33
N LYS A 2 46.30 -9.49 41.43
CA LYS A 2 46.44 -8.24 40.66
C LYS A 2 46.13 -8.36 39.14
N ASN A 3 45.79 -9.56 38.63
CA ASN A 3 45.66 -9.79 37.17
C ASN A 3 44.21 -9.98 36.67
N LYS A 4 43.18 -9.80 37.51
CA LYS A 4 41.78 -9.92 37.08
C LYS A 4 41.12 -8.57 36.73
N ILE A 5 41.53 -7.46 37.36
CA ILE A 5 40.90 -6.15 37.14
C ILE A 5 41.32 -5.50 35.80
N ALA A 6 42.58 -5.67 35.39
CA ALA A 6 43.08 -5.11 34.13
C ALA A 6 42.44 -5.74 32.88
N LYS A 7 41.97 -6.99 32.95
CA LYS A 7 41.30 -7.66 31.82
C LYS A 7 39.87 -7.19 31.61
N SER A 8 39.15 -6.82 32.67
CA SER A 8 37.76 -6.35 32.57
C SER A 8 37.64 -4.91 32.07
N VAL A 9 38.59 -4.03 32.39
CA VAL A 9 38.56 -2.63 31.92
C VAL A 9 38.96 -2.53 30.43
N VAL A 10 39.90 -3.35 29.97
CA VAL A 10 40.29 -3.39 28.55
C VAL A 10 39.18 -4.01 27.68
N MET A 11 38.39 -4.95 28.20
CA MET A 11 37.24 -5.51 27.47
C MET A 11 36.05 -4.53 27.37
N MET A 12 35.90 -3.60 28.31
CA MET A 12 34.79 -2.65 28.32
C MET A 12 35.04 -1.41 27.43
N VAL A 13 36.32 -1.06 27.18
CA VAL A 13 36.67 0.01 26.22
C VAL A 13 36.65 -0.49 24.76
N LEU A 14 36.85 -1.80 24.54
CA LEU A 14 36.76 -2.40 23.20
C LEU A 14 35.32 -2.58 22.68
N ALA A 15 34.31 -2.49 23.56
CA ALA A 15 32.91 -2.75 23.19
C ALA A 15 32.14 -1.50 22.72
N VAL A 16 32.74 -0.30 22.74
CA VAL A 16 32.09 0.95 22.33
C VAL A 16 32.38 1.33 20.86
N PHE A 17 33.24 0.60 20.17
CA PHE A 17 33.64 0.88 18.77
C PHE A 17 33.09 -0.12 17.73
N LEU A 18 31.94 -0.74 18.00
CA LEU A 18 31.31 -1.71 17.09
C LEU A 18 29.87 -1.32 16.69
N LEU A 19 29.57 -0.03 16.61
CA LEU A 19 28.42 0.44 15.85
C LEU A 19 28.88 0.76 14.41
N PRO A 20 28.55 -0.06 13.40
CA PRO A 20 28.76 0.34 12.03
C PRO A 20 27.86 1.56 11.76
N LEU A 21 28.48 2.72 11.53
CA LEU A 21 27.80 3.83 10.87
C LEU A 21 27.49 3.34 9.46
N THR A 22 26.24 2.98 9.21
CA THR A 22 25.75 2.72 7.85
C THR A 22 25.69 4.07 7.15
N VAL A 23 26.82 4.51 6.59
CA VAL A 23 26.81 5.57 5.58
C VAL A 23 26.18 4.95 4.34
N GLN A 24 24.90 5.22 4.15
CA GLN A 24 24.17 4.81 2.96
C GLN A 24 24.66 5.71 1.82
N SER A 25 25.63 5.25 1.04
CA SER A 25 26.10 6.01 -0.13
C SER A 25 25.08 5.85 -1.26
N GLU A 26 24.24 6.86 -1.47
CA GLU A 26 23.44 6.94 -2.69
C GLU A 26 24.35 7.34 -3.85
N PHE A 27 24.50 6.46 -4.84
CA PHE A 27 25.19 6.81 -6.09
C PHE A 27 24.20 7.44 -7.06
N TYR A 28 24.51 8.65 -7.53
CA TYR A 28 23.74 9.36 -8.52
C TYR A 28 24.31 9.11 -9.91
N GLN A 29 23.45 8.70 -10.84
CA GLN A 29 23.80 8.49 -12.23
C GLN A 29 23.16 9.58 -13.11
N TYR A 30 23.95 10.18 -14.00
CA TYR A 30 23.42 11.05 -15.05
C TYR A 30 24.15 10.83 -16.38
N GLN A 31 23.47 11.12 -17.48
CA GLN A 31 24.05 11.09 -18.82
C GLN A 31 24.35 12.52 -19.27
N ASP A 32 25.57 12.78 -19.73
CA ASP A 32 25.95 14.09 -20.26
C ASP A 32 25.53 14.29 -21.73
N GLU A 33 25.80 15.48 -22.28
CA GLU A 33 25.44 15.84 -23.66
C GLU A 33 26.17 15.01 -24.72
N ASN A 34 27.28 14.37 -24.35
CA ASN A 34 28.05 13.49 -25.22
C ASN A 34 27.59 12.02 -25.10
N GLY A 35 26.53 11.77 -24.33
CA GLY A 35 25.99 10.43 -24.10
C GLY A 35 26.76 9.61 -23.07
N THR A 36 27.75 10.19 -22.37
CA THR A 36 28.58 9.47 -21.39
C THR A 36 27.85 9.37 -20.06
N VAL A 37 27.83 8.17 -19.49
CA VAL A 37 27.22 7.91 -18.19
C VAL A 37 28.22 8.21 -17.08
N ASN A 38 27.86 9.14 -16.20
CA ASN A 38 28.67 9.57 -15.07
C ASN A 38 28.01 9.14 -13.75
N PHE A 39 28.82 8.69 -12.78
CA PHE A 39 28.40 8.29 -11.44
C PHE A 39 29.04 9.23 -10.41
N THR A 40 28.27 9.74 -9.46
CA THR A 40 28.77 10.60 -8.37
C THR A 40 28.08 10.24 -7.06
N ASP A 41 28.84 10.23 -5.97
CA ASP A 41 28.35 10.10 -4.59
C ASP A 41 27.90 11.47 -4.01
N ASP A 42 28.29 12.56 -4.67
CA ASP A 42 27.92 13.93 -4.29
C ASP A 42 26.89 14.50 -5.29
N PRO A 43 25.62 14.67 -4.87
CA PRO A 43 24.56 15.23 -5.72
C PRO A 43 24.75 16.72 -6.04
N ALA A 44 25.60 17.45 -5.29
CA ALA A 44 25.92 18.85 -5.60
C ALA A 44 26.73 18.97 -6.90
N LYS A 45 27.49 17.93 -7.27
CA LYS A 45 28.31 17.90 -8.49
C LYS A 45 27.50 17.66 -9.77
N ILE A 46 26.22 17.30 -9.67
CA ILE A 46 25.35 17.11 -10.83
C ILE A 46 25.01 18.50 -11.43
N PRO A 47 25.40 18.77 -12.68
CA PRO A 47 25.08 20.05 -13.32
C PRO A 47 23.57 20.34 -13.29
N LYS A 48 23.17 21.59 -13.04
CA LYS A 48 21.75 21.99 -12.87
C LYS A 48 20.84 21.56 -14.04
N LYS A 49 21.40 21.42 -15.25
CA LYS A 49 20.69 20.93 -16.46
C LYS A 49 20.32 19.43 -16.40
N PHE A 50 21.04 18.63 -15.62
CA PHE A 50 20.80 17.20 -15.40
C PHE A 50 20.15 16.89 -14.05
N LYS A 51 20.01 17.88 -13.17
CA LYS A 51 19.10 17.77 -12.02
C LYS A 51 17.70 17.61 -12.59
N LYS A 52 17.20 16.38 -12.61
CA LYS A 52 15.84 16.07 -13.06
C LYS A 52 14.89 17.06 -12.38
N LYS A 53 14.30 18.00 -13.13
CA LYS A 53 13.00 18.55 -12.75
C LYS A 53 12.13 17.32 -12.52
N LYS A 54 11.61 17.15 -11.31
CA LYS A 54 10.66 16.09 -10.95
C LYS A 54 9.41 16.30 -11.81
N LYS A 55 9.48 15.91 -13.09
CA LYS A 55 8.30 15.56 -13.88
C LYS A 55 7.78 14.33 -13.18
N ILE A 56 6.84 14.57 -12.28
CA ILE A 56 6.00 13.55 -11.66
C ILE A 56 5.43 12.79 -12.84
N ARG A 57 6.00 11.61 -13.07
CA ARG A 57 5.43 10.62 -13.97
C ARG A 57 4.21 10.13 -13.19
N ASP A 58 3.03 10.28 -13.76
CA ASP A 58 1.70 10.09 -13.13
C ASP A 58 1.41 8.67 -12.61
N ASP A 59 2.44 7.86 -12.32
CA ASP A 59 2.30 6.43 -12.06
C ASP A 59 3.09 5.93 -10.83
N ASP A 60 3.73 6.82 -10.06
CA ASP A 60 4.41 6.44 -8.82
C ASP A 60 3.63 6.95 -7.60
N MET A 61 2.48 6.31 -7.38
CA MET A 61 1.59 6.53 -6.24
C MET A 61 1.99 5.62 -5.08
N SER A 62 3.11 5.92 -4.43
CA SER A 62 3.35 5.61 -3.01
C SER A 62 4.74 6.09 -2.65
N ASP A 63 4.85 7.28 -2.09
CA ASP A 63 5.88 7.50 -1.08
C ASP A 63 5.39 6.72 0.16
N PRO A 64 6.00 5.58 0.53
CA PRO A 64 5.56 4.75 1.65
C PRO A 64 5.68 5.45 3.00
N GLU A 65 6.39 6.59 3.08
CA GLU A 65 6.44 7.43 4.29
C GLU A 65 5.38 8.54 4.29
N SER A 66 4.79 8.86 3.13
CA SER A 66 3.75 9.87 3.06
C SER A 66 2.44 9.33 3.63
N LYS A 67 1.94 9.97 4.68
CA LYS A 67 0.62 9.70 5.25
C LYS A 67 -0.52 10.07 4.30
N GLU A 68 -0.24 10.77 3.20
CA GLU A 68 -1.24 11.33 2.29
C GLU A 68 -1.29 10.55 0.98
N MET A 69 -2.49 10.24 0.53
CA MET A 69 -2.75 9.45 -0.67
C MET A 69 -3.84 10.11 -1.51
N ARG A 70 -3.58 10.34 -2.80
CA ARG A 70 -4.61 10.79 -3.75
C ARG A 70 -5.69 9.75 -3.95
N VAL A 71 -6.92 10.23 -4.04
CA VAL A 71 -8.14 9.45 -4.31
C VAL A 71 -8.96 10.13 -5.40
N LYS A 72 -9.94 9.40 -5.95
CA LYS A 72 -10.92 9.99 -6.86
C LYS A 72 -12.21 10.23 -6.09
N ILE A 73 -12.78 11.42 -6.20
CA ILE A 73 -14.03 11.78 -5.52
C ILE A 73 -15.07 12.15 -6.58
N ASN A 74 -16.20 11.46 -6.56
CA ASN A 74 -17.34 11.69 -7.45
C ASN A 74 -18.58 12.02 -6.60
N GLY A 75 -18.86 13.30 -6.38
CA GLY A 75 -19.90 13.71 -5.44
C GLY A 75 -19.56 13.22 -4.03
N ASN A 76 -20.41 12.36 -3.46
CA ASN A 76 -20.22 11.79 -2.12
C ASN A 76 -19.49 10.44 -2.13
N GLN A 77 -18.98 10.00 -3.28
CA GLN A 77 -18.28 8.72 -3.42
C GLN A 77 -16.77 8.93 -3.45
N VAL A 78 -16.05 8.27 -2.52
CA VAL A 78 -14.59 8.29 -2.46
C VAL A 78 -14.05 6.96 -2.97
N LEU A 79 -13.42 7.00 -4.14
CA LEU A 79 -12.80 5.86 -4.80
C LEU A 79 -11.31 5.82 -4.47
N VAL A 80 -10.89 4.72 -3.85
CA VAL A 80 -9.57 4.53 -3.28
C VAL A 80 -8.81 3.47 -4.08
N PRO A 81 -7.59 3.78 -4.57
CA PRO A 81 -6.71 2.76 -5.12
C PRO A 81 -6.32 1.73 -4.05
N VAL A 82 -6.43 0.45 -4.38
CA VAL A 82 -6.08 -0.63 -3.47
C VAL A 82 -5.21 -1.66 -4.20
N THR A 83 -4.39 -2.39 -3.45
CA THR A 83 -3.79 -3.65 -3.93
C THR A 83 -4.37 -4.80 -3.13
N VAL A 84 -4.92 -5.79 -3.83
CA VAL A 84 -5.53 -6.97 -3.21
C VAL A 84 -4.66 -8.18 -3.53
N SER A 85 -4.41 -9.02 -2.53
CA SER A 85 -3.69 -10.27 -2.69
C SER A 85 -4.57 -11.47 -2.35
N TYR A 86 -4.46 -12.53 -3.16
CA TYR A 86 -5.12 -13.80 -2.94
C TYR A 86 -4.24 -14.93 -3.47
N ARG A 87 -3.90 -15.91 -2.62
CA ARG A 87 -3.02 -17.06 -2.95
C ARG A 87 -1.73 -16.64 -3.63
N GLY A 88 -1.11 -15.56 -3.14
CA GLY A 88 0.14 -15.00 -3.66
C GLY A 88 0.02 -14.21 -4.97
N LYS A 89 -1.19 -14.03 -5.51
CA LYS A 89 -1.44 -13.17 -6.68
C LYS A 89 -1.91 -11.80 -6.24
N GLU A 90 -1.21 -10.76 -6.71
CA GLU A 90 -1.57 -9.37 -6.45
C GLU A 90 -2.25 -8.70 -7.63
N VAL A 91 -3.31 -7.94 -7.35
CA VAL A 91 -4.05 -7.16 -8.34
C VAL A 91 -4.32 -5.76 -7.80
N LYS A 92 -3.90 -4.73 -8.56
CA LYS A 92 -4.32 -3.34 -8.33
C LYS A 92 -5.78 -3.15 -8.70
N ALA A 93 -6.56 -2.52 -7.84
CA ALA A 93 -7.99 -2.33 -8.00
C ALA A 93 -8.43 -0.95 -7.48
N THR A 94 -9.68 -0.58 -7.71
CA THR A 94 -10.27 0.64 -7.14
C THR A 94 -11.50 0.29 -6.31
N PHE A 95 -11.49 0.60 -5.01
CA PHE A 95 -12.63 0.35 -4.13
C PHE A 95 -13.36 1.64 -3.79
N LEU A 96 -14.67 1.56 -3.57
CA LEU A 96 -15.42 2.62 -2.92
C LEU A 96 -15.21 2.51 -1.40
N LEU A 97 -14.80 3.60 -0.76
CA LEU A 97 -14.76 3.68 0.70
C LEU A 97 -16.19 3.70 1.24
N ASP A 98 -16.57 2.69 2.02
CA ASP A 98 -17.93 2.52 2.51
C ASP A 98 -17.94 2.19 4.01
N THR A 99 -18.17 3.21 4.84
CA THR A 99 -18.30 3.05 6.30
C THR A 99 -19.59 2.36 6.73
N GLY A 100 -20.56 2.18 5.82
CA GLY A 100 -21.80 1.44 6.06
C GLY A 100 -21.67 -0.06 5.81
N ALA A 101 -20.63 -0.50 5.08
CA ALA A 101 -20.39 -1.90 4.81
C ALA A 101 -19.66 -2.58 5.99
N THR A 102 -20.22 -3.67 6.51
CA THR A 102 -19.57 -4.44 7.59
C THR A 102 -18.29 -5.13 7.11
N THR A 103 -18.34 -5.74 5.92
CA THR A 103 -17.20 -6.44 5.29
C THR A 103 -16.86 -5.79 3.96
N CYS A 104 -15.60 -5.95 3.52
CA CYS A 104 -15.22 -5.64 2.15
C CYS A 104 -16.03 -6.47 1.15
N THR A 105 -16.16 -5.96 -0.07
CA THR A 105 -16.71 -6.72 -1.20
C THR A 105 -15.77 -6.63 -2.38
N ILE A 106 -15.81 -7.63 -3.26
CA ILE A 106 -15.11 -7.60 -4.55
C ILE A 106 -16.08 -7.93 -5.68
N SER A 107 -15.87 -7.28 -6.83
CA SER A 107 -16.65 -7.54 -8.03
C SER A 107 -16.27 -8.91 -8.63
N PRO A 108 -17.17 -9.55 -9.40
CA PRO A 108 -16.84 -10.75 -10.17
C PRO A 108 -15.65 -10.54 -11.12
N GLY A 109 -15.50 -9.33 -11.67
CA GLY A 109 -14.37 -8.99 -12.54
C GLY A 109 -13.04 -8.97 -11.79
N LEU A 110 -13.00 -8.42 -10.57
CA LEU A 110 -11.82 -8.50 -9.72
C LEU A 110 -11.54 -9.94 -9.28
N ALA A 111 -12.57 -10.69 -8.90
CA ALA A 111 -12.42 -12.10 -8.53
C ALA A 111 -11.79 -12.92 -9.68
N GLN A 112 -12.22 -12.70 -10.92
CA GLN A 112 -11.61 -13.31 -12.10
C GLN A 112 -10.14 -12.89 -12.27
N ARG A 113 -9.82 -11.60 -12.12
CA ARG A 113 -8.44 -11.09 -12.19
C ARG A 113 -7.55 -11.71 -11.11
N LEU A 114 -8.10 -12.04 -9.94
CA LEU A 114 -7.42 -12.73 -8.84
C LEU A 114 -7.37 -14.26 -9.00
N ASN A 115 -7.97 -14.82 -10.06
CA ASN A 115 -8.13 -16.27 -10.25
C ASN A 115 -8.92 -16.96 -9.11
N ILE A 116 -9.86 -16.26 -8.48
CA ILE A 116 -10.76 -16.85 -7.47
C ILE A 116 -11.77 -17.73 -8.21
N ASN A 117 -11.75 -19.03 -7.95
CA ASN A 117 -12.75 -19.94 -8.46
C ASN A 117 -14.01 -19.88 -7.57
N PRO A 118 -15.23 -19.90 -8.10
CA PRO A 118 -16.44 -20.07 -7.28
C PRO A 118 -16.41 -21.29 -6.35
N ARG A 119 -15.66 -22.33 -6.70
CA ARG A 119 -15.43 -23.51 -5.84
C ARG A 119 -14.50 -23.24 -4.65
N ASP A 120 -13.69 -22.19 -4.73
CA ASP A 120 -12.81 -21.74 -3.65
C ASP A 120 -13.55 -20.79 -2.67
N THR A 121 -14.84 -20.53 -2.90
CA THR A 121 -15.65 -19.67 -2.04
C THR A 121 -16.67 -20.48 -1.25
N ASP A 122 -16.89 -20.09 -0.01
CA ASP A 122 -18.06 -20.55 0.74
C ASP A 122 -19.28 -19.86 0.10
N VAL A 123 -20.03 -20.61 -0.70
CA VAL A 123 -21.21 -20.07 -1.38
C VAL A 123 -22.33 -19.92 -0.35
N SER A 124 -22.61 -18.68 0.04
CA SER A 124 -23.79 -18.33 0.81
C SER A 124 -24.84 -17.73 -0.11
N MET A 125 -26.10 -18.12 0.07
CA MET A 125 -27.21 -17.48 -0.62
C MET A 125 -27.56 -16.19 0.13
N ALA A 126 -27.45 -15.02 -0.51
CA ALA A 126 -27.95 -13.76 0.06
C ALA A 126 -29.23 -13.33 -0.65
N GLN A 127 -30.28 -13.08 0.12
CA GLN A 127 -31.54 -12.53 -0.38
C GLN A 127 -31.50 -11.00 -0.29
N VAL A 128 -31.68 -10.31 -1.42
CA VAL A 128 -31.73 -8.85 -1.46
C VAL A 128 -33.17 -8.39 -1.23
N VAL A 129 -33.36 -7.19 -0.66
CA VAL A 129 -34.67 -6.52 -0.60
C VAL A 129 -35.19 -6.35 -2.03
N GLY A 130 -36.32 -7.01 -2.34
CA GLY A 130 -36.83 -7.15 -3.71
C GLY A 130 -36.86 -8.59 -4.24
N GLY A 131 -36.41 -9.59 -3.46
CA GLY A 131 -36.69 -11.00 -3.71
C GLY A 131 -35.69 -11.73 -4.63
N ALA A 132 -34.72 -11.03 -5.21
CA ALA A 132 -33.63 -11.68 -5.95
C ALA A 132 -32.63 -12.32 -4.97
N VAL A 133 -32.38 -13.62 -5.14
CA VAL A 133 -31.32 -14.33 -4.44
C VAL A 133 -30.05 -14.25 -5.27
N HIS A 134 -28.99 -13.66 -4.73
CA HIS A 134 -27.68 -13.65 -5.35
C HIS A 134 -26.77 -14.63 -4.60
N ALA A 135 -26.09 -15.51 -5.35
CA ALA A 135 -25.01 -16.32 -4.79
C ALA A 135 -23.87 -15.37 -4.39
N VAL A 136 -23.56 -15.35 -3.09
CA VAL A 136 -22.46 -14.59 -2.51
C VAL A 136 -21.37 -15.60 -2.17
N GLY A 137 -20.31 -15.61 -2.96
CA GLY A 137 -19.11 -16.35 -2.58
C GLY A 137 -18.39 -15.57 -1.49
N HIS A 138 -18.15 -16.17 -0.33
CA HIS A 138 -17.24 -15.60 0.66
C HIS A 138 -15.82 -16.08 0.38
N VAL A 139 -14.87 -15.16 0.41
CA VAL A 139 -13.45 -15.44 0.21
C VAL A 139 -12.63 -14.74 1.27
N LYS A 140 -11.56 -15.40 1.73
CA LYS A 140 -10.55 -14.78 2.58
C LYS A 140 -9.38 -14.34 1.72
N LEU A 141 -9.11 -13.04 1.68
CA LEU A 141 -7.99 -12.43 0.98
C LEU A 141 -6.73 -12.52 1.83
N ASP A 142 -5.58 -12.77 1.21
CA ASP A 142 -4.28 -12.82 1.90
C ASP A 142 -4.00 -11.47 2.57
N TYR A 143 -4.19 -10.39 1.82
CA TYR A 143 -4.20 -9.02 2.34
C TYR A 143 -4.90 -8.03 1.41
N VAL A 144 -5.25 -6.87 1.98
CA VAL A 144 -5.59 -5.64 1.28
C VAL A 144 -4.60 -4.54 1.69
N LEU A 145 -4.07 -3.81 0.71
CA LEU A 145 -3.16 -2.68 0.90
C LEU A 145 -3.81 -1.39 0.38
N VAL A 146 -3.87 -0.37 1.25
CA VAL A 146 -4.43 0.94 0.95
C VAL A 146 -3.51 2.02 1.52
N GLY A 147 -2.83 2.76 0.64
CA GLY A 147 -1.75 3.65 1.04
C GLY A 147 -0.69 2.87 1.86
N PRO A 148 -0.29 3.34 3.05
CA PRO A 148 0.64 2.62 3.93
C PRO A 148 -0.02 1.47 4.73
N ASN A 149 -1.35 1.31 4.65
CA ASN A 149 -2.08 0.39 5.53
C ASN A 149 -2.28 -0.96 4.84
N ARG A 150 -1.58 -1.97 5.35
CA ARG A 150 -1.75 -3.37 4.95
C ARG A 150 -2.50 -4.11 6.04
N LYS A 151 -3.57 -4.80 5.67
CA LYS A 151 -4.29 -5.71 6.57
C LYS A 151 -4.39 -7.10 5.96
N TYR A 152 -4.12 -8.11 6.77
CA TYR A 152 -4.09 -9.51 6.37
C TYR A 152 -5.42 -10.20 6.67
N GLU A 153 -5.64 -11.35 6.04
CA GLU A 153 -6.79 -12.23 6.30
C GLU A 153 -8.14 -11.51 6.25
N ILE A 154 -8.35 -10.69 5.23
CA ILE A 154 -9.58 -9.89 5.07
C ILE A 154 -10.68 -10.75 4.46
N ASP A 155 -11.77 -10.92 5.19
CA ASP A 155 -13.00 -11.51 4.66
C ASP A 155 -13.64 -10.56 3.62
N ALA A 156 -13.97 -11.08 2.45
CA ALA A 156 -14.65 -10.37 1.39
C ALA A 156 -15.78 -11.19 0.79
N SER A 157 -16.86 -10.50 0.42
CA SER A 157 -17.97 -11.09 -0.32
C SER A 157 -17.83 -10.79 -1.81
N VAL A 158 -17.98 -11.80 -2.66
CA VAL A 158 -18.05 -11.65 -4.12
C VAL A 158 -19.49 -11.31 -4.49
N ILE A 159 -19.73 -10.05 -4.85
CA ILE A 159 -21.06 -9.53 -5.18
C ILE A 159 -20.93 -8.64 -6.41
N SER A 160 -21.93 -8.64 -7.29
CA SER A 160 -22.04 -7.62 -8.34
C SER A 160 -22.10 -6.24 -7.69
N SER A 161 -20.99 -5.53 -7.70
CA SER A 161 -20.92 -4.12 -7.35
C SER A 161 -21.59 -3.29 -8.45
N GLY A 162 -22.22 -2.18 -8.05
CA GLY A 162 -22.74 -1.19 -8.99
C GLY A 162 -21.65 -0.64 -9.93
N LYS A 163 -22.07 0.01 -11.02
CA LYS A 163 -21.16 0.46 -12.08
C LYS A 163 -20.02 1.34 -11.52
N ASN A 164 -18.78 0.99 -11.92
CA ASN A 164 -17.53 1.78 -11.88
C ASN A 164 -16.55 1.59 -10.70
N ASN A 165 -16.61 0.48 -9.95
CA ASN A 165 -15.52 0.10 -9.03
C ASN A 165 -15.35 -1.43 -8.91
N ASP A 166 -14.20 -1.84 -8.41
CA ASP A 166 -13.82 -3.24 -8.23
C ASP A 166 -14.33 -3.84 -6.90
N GLY A 167 -14.93 -3.04 -6.02
CA GLY A 167 -15.33 -3.49 -4.68
C GLY A 167 -15.64 -2.36 -3.69
N LEU A 168 -16.06 -2.75 -2.49
CA LEU A 168 -16.24 -1.86 -1.35
C LEU A 168 -15.13 -2.09 -0.32
N LEU A 169 -14.56 -1.01 0.20
CA LEU A 169 -13.65 -1.02 1.34
C LEU A 169 -14.49 -0.84 2.61
N GLY A 170 -14.77 -1.94 3.30
CA GLY A 170 -15.68 -1.99 4.44
C GLY A 170 -15.00 -1.84 5.81
N MET A 171 -15.81 -1.92 6.86
CA MET A 171 -15.38 -1.68 8.24
C MET A 171 -14.43 -2.73 8.80
N ASN A 172 -14.43 -3.97 8.31
CA ASN A 172 -13.40 -4.95 8.66
C ASN A 172 -11.98 -4.52 8.24
N PHE A 173 -11.86 -3.61 7.26
CA PHE A 173 -10.62 -2.91 6.98
C PHE A 173 -10.52 -1.58 7.74
N LEU A 174 -11.54 -0.73 7.64
CA LEU A 174 -11.46 0.69 8.05
C LEU A 174 -11.44 0.92 9.57
N ARG A 175 -12.09 0.07 10.38
CA ARG A 175 -12.47 0.41 11.77
C ARG A 175 -11.31 0.71 12.74
N GLU A 176 -10.09 0.22 12.45
CA GLU A 176 -8.90 0.44 13.30
C GLU A 176 -7.99 1.53 12.73
N LEU A 177 -8.36 2.11 11.60
CA LEU A 177 -7.59 3.18 10.97
C LEU A 177 -8.18 4.52 11.39
N ARG A 178 -7.30 5.46 11.72
CA ARG A 178 -7.65 6.88 11.72
C ARG A 178 -7.33 7.46 10.36
N TYR A 179 -8.24 8.24 9.81
CA TYR A 179 -8.03 8.89 8.53
C TYR A 179 -8.86 10.17 8.39
N HIS A 180 -8.36 11.09 7.58
CA HIS A 180 -9.05 12.31 7.19
C HIS A 180 -9.17 12.37 5.67
N ILE A 181 -10.36 12.69 5.15
CA ILE A 181 -10.61 12.84 3.71
C ILE A 181 -10.75 14.33 3.41
N ASP A 182 -9.89 14.86 2.54
CA ASP A 182 -9.99 16.22 2.04
C ASP A 182 -10.62 16.21 0.63
N PHE A 183 -11.86 16.68 0.56
CA PHE A 183 -12.63 16.78 -0.68
C PHE A 183 -12.12 17.86 -1.64
N ASN A 184 -11.40 18.87 -1.14
CA ASN A 184 -10.83 19.92 -1.99
C ASN A 184 -9.58 19.38 -2.71
N SER A 185 -8.64 18.82 -1.96
CA SER A 185 -7.38 18.31 -2.51
C SER A 185 -7.50 16.91 -3.11
N HIS A 186 -8.63 16.23 -2.92
CA HIS A 186 -8.88 14.84 -3.35
C HIS A 186 -7.86 13.86 -2.77
N THR A 187 -7.67 13.95 -1.45
CA THR A 187 -6.68 13.14 -0.71
C THR A 187 -7.28 12.49 0.53
N ILE A 188 -6.65 11.39 0.94
CA ILE A 188 -6.84 10.76 2.25
C ILE A 188 -5.53 10.85 3.01
N ARG A 189 -5.57 11.33 4.25
CA ARG A 189 -4.45 11.30 5.19
C ARG A 189 -4.67 10.23 6.25
N TRP A 190 -3.67 9.40 6.54
CA TRP A 190 -3.73 8.27 7.48
C TRP A 190 -3.05 8.60 8.81
N GLY A 191 -3.67 8.20 9.93
CA GLY A 191 -3.10 8.31 11.28
C GLY A 191 -3.26 9.67 11.96
N ASP A 192 -4.39 10.34 11.71
CA ASP A 192 -4.76 11.64 12.33
C ASP A 192 -5.64 11.52 13.58
#